data_AF-A0A2N0LP58-F1
#
_entry.id   AF-A0A2N0LP58-F1
#
_cell.length_a   1.000
_cell.length_b   1.000
_cell.length_c   1.000
_cell.angle_alpha   90.00
_cell.angle_beta   90.00
_cell.angle_gamma   90.00
#
_symmetry.space_group_name_H-M   'P 1'
#
loop_
_entity.id
_entity.type
_entity.pdbx_description
1 polymer ?
#
loop_
_entity_poly.entity_id
_entity_poly.type
_entity_poly.pdbx_seq_one_letter_code
_entity_poly.pdbx_strand_id
1 'polypeptide(L)'
;MGFPLSKSSTIIVFLLLALVAAVIFMSQIRSFFLNLRAETVTIADPSVPGSNGTLDLKIVTVLGRDGIPAILDPVFASRAEALAQMDPSERVLGVSINGDHRAYPLNLLSRHEVVNDTVGGIPIAVTW
;
A
#
# COMPACT_ATOMS: atom_id res chain seq x y z
N MET A 1 -3.09 -35.15 -41.41
CA MET A 1 -4.50 -34.84 -41.76
C MET A 1 -4.88 -33.60 -40.96
N GLY A 2 -4.71 -32.41 -41.53
CA GLY A 2 -4.95 -31.14 -40.83
C GLY A 2 -6.42 -30.77 -40.92
N PHE A 3 -7.16 -30.84 -39.82
CA PHE A 3 -8.51 -30.28 -39.75
C PHE A 3 -8.40 -28.75 -39.78
N PRO A 4 -9.11 -28.04 -40.68
CA PRO A 4 -9.06 -26.58 -40.70
C PRO A 4 -9.69 -26.05 -39.40
N LEU A 5 -8.92 -25.28 -38.63
CA LEU A 5 -9.45 -24.58 -37.47
C LEU A 5 -10.62 -23.70 -37.93
N SER A 6 -11.77 -23.84 -37.28
CA SER A 6 -12.89 -22.91 -37.45
C SER A 6 -12.43 -21.50 -37.05
N LYS A 7 -13.02 -20.46 -37.64
CA LYS A 7 -12.72 -19.05 -37.30
C LYS A 7 -12.70 -18.81 -35.79
N SER A 8 -13.61 -19.45 -35.05
CA SER A 8 -13.68 -19.36 -33.59
C SER A 8 -12.47 -20.02 -32.90
N SER A 9 -11.97 -21.15 -33.40
CA SER A 9 -10.80 -21.82 -32.85
C SER A 9 -9.51 -21.01 -33.08
N THR A 10 -9.38 -20.33 -34.23
CA THR A 10 -8.26 -19.42 -34.48
C THR A 10 -8.28 -18.21 -33.53
N ILE A 11 -9.45 -17.60 -33.31
CA ILE A 11 -9.62 -16.49 -32.36
C ILE A 11 -9.22 -16.94 -30.94
N ILE A 12 -9.66 -18.13 -30.51
CA ILE A 12 -9.32 -18.66 -29.18
C ILE A 12 -7.81 -18.86 -29.03
N VAL A 13 -7.12 -19.38 -30.05
CA VAL A 13 -5.66 -19.56 -30.03
C VAL A 13 -4.94 -18.20 -29.92
N PHE A 14 -5.38 -17.17 -30.65
CA PHE A 14 -4.81 -15.83 -30.53
C PHE A 14 -5.05 -15.21 -29.15
N LEU A 15 -6.24 -15.37 -28.57
CA LEU A 15 -6.53 -14.89 -27.21
C LEU A 15 -5.67 -15.59 -26.16
N LEU A 16 -5.47 -16.90 -26.28
CA LEU A 16 -4.60 -17.66 -25.37
C LEU A 16 -3.13 -17.23 -25.51
N LEU A 17 -2.63 -17.05 -26.73
CA LEU A 17 -1.26 -16.55 -26.94
C LEU A 17 -1.08 -15.13 -26.39
N ALA A 18 -2.07 -14.26 -26.59
CA ALA A 18 -2.06 -12.91 -26.03
C ALA A 18 -2.08 -12.93 -24.49
N LEU A 19 -2.87 -13.83 -23.88
CA LEU A 19 -2.90 -14.02 -22.42
C LEU A 19 -1.53 -14.50 -21.90
N VAL A 20 -0.93 -15.49 -22.54
CA VAL A 20 0.40 -16.01 -22.16
C VAL A 20 1.46 -14.92 -22.28
N ALA A 21 1.47 -14.17 -23.38
CA ALA A 21 2.36 -13.03 -23.56
C ALA A 21 2.11 -11.96 -22.48
N ALA A 22 0.86 -11.61 -22.18
CA ALA A 22 0.52 -10.63 -21.15
C ALA A 22 1.04 -11.04 -19.76
N VAL A 23 0.97 -12.33 -19.41
CA VAL A 23 1.52 -12.86 -18.15
C VAL A 23 3.06 -12.79 -18.13
N ILE A 24 3.72 -13.24 -19.21
CA ILE A 24 5.19 -13.21 -19.33
C ILE A 24 5.71 -11.77 -19.21
N PHE A 25 5.04 -10.82 -19.88
CA PHE A 25 5.45 -9.43 -19.92
C PHE A 25 4.84 -8.57 -18.79
N MET A 26 4.05 -9.14 -17.89
CA MET A 26 3.32 -8.39 -16.87
C MET A 26 4.24 -7.54 -15.99
N SER A 27 5.40 -8.09 -15.63
CA SER A 27 6.43 -7.39 -14.85
C SER A 27 7.04 -6.19 -15.60
N GLN A 28 7.28 -6.34 -16.91
CA GLN A 28 7.80 -5.26 -17.76
C GLN A 28 6.75 -4.16 -17.99
N ILE A 29 5.49 -4.55 -18.20
CA ILE A 29 4.36 -3.64 -18.38
C ILE A 29 4.16 -2.78 -17.12
N ARG A 30 4.15 -3.39 -15.94
CA ARG A 30 4.03 -2.65 -14.67
C ARG A 30 5.17 -1.63 -14.49
N SER A 31 6.40 -2.07 -14.73
CA SER A 31 7.59 -1.20 -14.62
C SER A 31 7.54 -0.04 -15.61
N PHE A 32 7.08 -0.30 -16.84
CA PHE A 32 6.88 0.74 -17.85
C PHE A 32 5.88 1.81 -17.36
N PHE A 33 4.70 1.40 -16.88
CA PHE A 33 3.69 2.34 -16.38
C PHE A 33 4.10 3.11 -15.13
N LEU A 34 4.87 2.51 -14.22
CA LEU A 34 5.41 3.22 -13.05
C LEU A 34 6.45 4.26 -13.46
N ASN A 35 7.30 3.95 -14.43
CA ASN A 35 8.30 4.88 -14.94
C ASN A 35 7.68 6.10 -15.66
N LEU A 36 6.49 5.96 -16.24
CA LEU A 36 5.74 7.09 -16.81
C LEU A 36 5.25 8.09 -15.76
N ARG A 37 5.08 7.65 -14.51
CA ARG A 37 4.67 8.50 -13.37
C ARG A 37 5.86 8.99 -12.54
N ALA A 38 7.07 8.73 -13.01
CA ALA A 38 8.27 9.09 -12.29
C ALA A 38 8.65 10.55 -12.57
N GLU A 39 8.97 11.28 -11.52
CA GLU A 39 9.48 12.66 -11.59
C GLU A 39 10.94 12.67 -11.14
N THR A 40 11.80 13.37 -11.88
CA THR A 40 13.18 13.58 -11.46
C THR A 40 13.25 14.83 -10.59
N VAL A 41 13.68 14.66 -9.35
CA VAL A 41 13.86 15.74 -8.39
C VAL A 41 15.35 15.90 -8.11
N THR A 42 15.89 17.06 -8.46
CA THR A 42 17.28 17.42 -8.15
C THR A 42 17.35 18.02 -6.75
N ILE A 43 18.05 17.35 -5.85
CA ILE A 43 18.32 17.84 -4.49
C ILE A 43 19.75 18.35 -4.39
N ALA A 44 20.00 19.38 -3.60
CA ALA A 44 21.35 19.80 -3.26
C ALA A 44 21.96 18.78 -2.29
N ASP A 45 23.08 18.18 -2.68
CA ASP A 45 23.83 17.26 -1.84
C ASP A 45 25.32 17.65 -1.85
N PRO A 46 25.74 18.53 -0.92
CA PRO A 46 27.14 18.92 -0.79
C PRO A 46 28.00 17.85 -0.11
N SER A 47 27.42 16.74 0.35
CA SER A 47 28.13 15.73 1.15
C SER A 47 29.04 14.82 0.31
N VAL A 48 28.90 14.84 -1.02
CA VAL A 48 29.71 14.03 -1.95
C VAL A 48 30.87 14.86 -2.53
N PRO A 49 32.12 14.65 -2.09
CA PRO A 49 33.28 15.41 -2.56
C PRO A 49 33.51 15.18 -4.06
N GLY A 50 33.67 16.26 -4.83
CA GLY A 50 33.88 16.20 -6.28
C GLY A 50 32.61 16.03 -7.12
N SER A 51 31.44 15.99 -6.50
CA SER A 51 30.16 16.13 -7.22
C SER A 51 29.85 17.59 -7.53
N ASN A 52 28.92 17.85 -8.45
CA ASN A 52 28.38 19.19 -8.71
C ASN A 52 27.50 19.72 -7.55
N GLY A 53 27.49 19.04 -6.40
CA GLY A 53 26.68 19.40 -5.23
C GLY A 53 25.20 19.11 -5.41
N THR A 54 24.82 18.28 -6.39
CA THR A 54 23.42 17.95 -6.71
C THR A 54 23.23 16.46 -6.96
N LEU A 55 22.08 15.93 -6.56
CA LEU A 55 21.72 14.52 -6.71
C LEU A 55 20.33 14.42 -7.37
N ASP A 56 20.27 13.72 -8.49
CA ASP A 56 19.03 13.50 -9.23
C ASP A 56 18.33 12.24 -8.72
N LEU A 57 17.21 12.44 -8.03
CA LEU A 57 16.38 11.35 -7.51
C LEU A 57 15.19 11.11 -8.42
N LYS A 58 15.00 9.86 -8.82
CA LYS A 58 13.79 9.43 -9.54
C LYS A 58 12.71 9.05 -8.53
N ILE A 59 11.79 9.98 -8.26
CA ILE A 59 10.68 9.76 -7.34
C ILE A 59 9.53 9.13 -8.12
N VAL A 60 9.09 7.95 -7.68
CA VAL A 60 7.95 7.24 -8.28
C VAL A 60 6.78 7.29 -7.30
N THR A 61 5.74 8.03 -7.66
CA THR A 61 4.51 8.10 -6.87
C THR A 61 3.68 6.84 -7.07
N VAL A 62 3.70 5.94 -6.08
CA VAL A 62 2.97 4.66 -6.13
C VAL A 62 1.49 4.83 -5.78
N LEU A 63 1.21 5.65 -4.77
CA LEU A 63 -0.13 6.00 -4.32
C LEU A 63 -0.35 7.50 -4.50
N GLY A 64 -1.58 7.89 -4.83
CA GLY A 64 -1.95 9.31 -4.82
C GLY A 64 -1.82 9.93 -3.43
N ARG A 65 -1.94 11.26 -3.35
CA ARG A 65 -2.13 11.95 -2.07
C ARG A 65 -3.28 11.28 -1.31
N ASP A 66 -3.05 11.01 -0.02
CA ASP A 66 -3.99 10.34 0.88
C ASP A 66 -4.42 8.93 0.43
N GLY A 67 -3.56 8.24 -0.35
CA GLY A 67 -3.82 6.88 -0.82
C GLY A 67 -3.90 5.82 0.29
N ILE A 68 -3.48 6.16 1.52
CA ILE A 68 -3.69 5.39 2.74
C ILE A 68 -4.34 6.35 3.75
N PRO A 69 -5.67 6.29 3.92
CA PRO A 69 -6.38 7.30 4.70
C PRO A 69 -6.22 7.06 6.19
N ALA A 70 -5.83 8.11 6.91
CA ALA A 70 -5.81 8.12 8.37
C ALA A 70 -7.24 8.00 8.94
N ILE A 71 -7.35 7.41 10.14
CA ILE A 71 -8.59 7.44 10.93
C ILE A 71 -8.53 8.66 11.83
N LEU A 72 -9.47 9.58 11.65
CA LEU A 72 -9.50 10.88 12.34
C LEU A 72 -10.49 10.93 13.51
N ASP A 73 -11.49 10.05 13.49
CA ASP A 73 -12.52 9.92 14.52
C ASP A 73 -12.76 8.42 14.80
N PRO A 74 -11.93 7.80 15.65
CA PRO A 74 -11.97 6.36 15.87
C PRO A 74 -13.20 5.95 16.69
N VAL A 75 -13.92 4.94 16.18
CA VAL A 75 -15.02 4.28 16.91
C VAL A 75 -14.51 2.94 17.42
N PHE A 76 -14.71 2.70 18.72
CA PHE A 76 -14.23 1.49 19.38
C PHE A 76 -15.36 0.48 19.56
N ALA A 77 -15.08 -0.77 19.21
CA ALA A 77 -15.93 -1.91 19.54
C ALA A 77 -15.89 -2.20 21.04
N SER A 78 -16.97 -2.75 21.58
CA SER A 78 -16.96 -3.35 22.90
C SER A 78 -16.05 -4.59 22.94
N ARG A 79 -15.65 -5.00 24.14
CA ARG A 79 -14.86 -6.23 24.33
C ARG A 79 -15.50 -7.46 23.69
N ALA A 80 -16.83 -7.58 23.80
CA ALA A 80 -17.55 -8.74 23.27
C ALA A 80 -17.54 -8.76 21.73
N GLU A 81 -17.76 -7.61 21.09
CA GLU A 81 -17.70 -7.47 19.64
C GLU A 81 -16.29 -7.72 19.10
N ALA A 82 -15.28 -7.17 19.77
CA ALA A 82 -13.88 -7.38 19.40
C ALA A 82 -13.50 -8.87 19.44
N LEU A 83 -13.86 -9.58 20.52
CA LEU A 83 -13.58 -11.02 20.66
C LEU A 83 -14.32 -11.89 19.62
N ALA A 84 -15.42 -11.41 19.04
CA ALA A 84 -16.15 -12.13 18.00
C ALA A 84 -15.53 -11.94 16.61
N GLN A 85 -14.73 -10.91 16.40
CA GLN A 85 -14.22 -10.50 15.08
C GLN A 85 -12.71 -10.66 14.94
N MET A 86 -11.96 -10.62 16.04
CA MET A 86 -10.50 -10.68 16.05
C MET A 86 -9.98 -12.10 16.17
N ASP A 87 -8.82 -12.35 15.58
CA ASP A 87 -8.09 -13.59 15.83
C ASP A 87 -7.51 -13.57 17.27
N PRO A 88 -7.58 -14.66 18.06
CA PRO A 88 -7.04 -14.68 19.42
C PRO A 88 -5.54 -14.36 19.52
N SER A 89 -4.77 -14.55 18.44
CA SER A 89 -3.34 -14.25 18.33
C SER A 89 -3.04 -12.90 17.65
N GLU A 90 -4.09 -12.14 17.31
CA GLU A 90 -3.96 -10.86 16.65
C GLU A 90 -3.20 -9.85 17.52
N ARG A 91 -2.20 -9.21 16.93
CA ARG A 91 -1.38 -8.22 17.62
C ARG A 91 -2.10 -6.88 17.66
N VAL A 92 -1.98 -6.20 18.79
CA VAL A 92 -2.49 -4.85 19.01
C VAL A 92 -1.39 -3.95 19.58
N LEU A 93 -1.46 -2.66 19.28
CA LEU A 93 -0.81 -1.62 20.08
C LEU A 93 -1.75 -1.25 21.23
N GLY A 94 -1.32 -1.47 22.47
CA GLY A 94 -2.05 -1.06 23.66
C GLY A 94 -1.62 0.33 24.12
N VAL A 95 -2.58 1.22 24.37
CA VAL A 95 -2.33 2.55 24.94
C VAL A 95 -3.09 2.68 26.25
N SER A 96 -2.41 3.18 27.28
CA SER A 96 -2.97 3.37 28.62
C SER A 96 -2.54 4.72 29.15
N ILE A 97 -3.46 5.69 29.19
CA ILE A 97 -3.21 7.06 29.65
C ILE A 97 -4.35 7.48 30.58
N ASN A 98 -4.03 7.95 31.78
CA ASN A 98 -5.00 8.46 32.77
C ASN A 98 -6.19 7.51 33.05
N GLY A 99 -5.97 6.19 33.01
CA GLY A 99 -7.01 5.18 33.23
C GLY A 99 -7.92 4.89 32.03
N ASP A 100 -7.72 5.56 30.89
CA ASP A 100 -8.32 5.17 29.62
C ASP A 100 -7.39 4.18 28.90
N HIS A 101 -7.94 3.04 28.51
CA HIS A 101 -7.21 1.91 27.92
C HIS A 101 -7.80 1.58 26.54
N ARG A 102 -6.96 1.68 25.51
CA ARG A 102 -7.33 1.41 24.12
C ARG A 102 -6.41 0.34 23.52
N ALA A 103 -6.95 -0.44 22.59
CA ALA A 103 -6.20 -1.40 21.81
C ALA A 103 -6.45 -1.13 20.32
N TYR A 104 -5.36 -1.00 19.56
CA TYR A 104 -5.39 -0.71 18.13
C TYR A 104 -4.81 -1.91 17.37
N PRO A 105 -5.64 -2.67 16.63
CA PRO A 105 -5.17 -3.83 15.87
C PRO A 105 -4.14 -3.46 14.79
N LEU A 106 -3.04 -4.21 14.71
CA LEU A 106 -1.98 -3.95 13.74
C LEU A 106 -2.46 -4.13 12.29
N ASN A 107 -3.41 -5.03 12.04
CA ASN A 107 -3.98 -5.24 10.71
C ASN A 107 -4.75 -3.99 10.20
N LEU A 108 -5.39 -3.25 11.10
CA LEU A 108 -6.11 -2.02 10.84
C LEU A 108 -5.11 -0.89 10.63
N LEU A 109 -4.11 -0.78 11.52
CA LEU A 109 -3.03 0.19 11.36
C LEU A 109 -2.24 -0.04 10.06
N SER A 110 -2.08 -1.28 9.60
CA SER A 110 -1.45 -1.57 8.30
C SER A 110 -2.23 -1.03 7.09
N ARG A 111 -3.51 -0.73 7.25
CA ARG A 111 -4.39 -0.19 6.18
C ARG A 111 -4.68 1.30 6.33
N HIS A 112 -4.46 1.85 7.51
CA HIS A 112 -4.80 3.22 7.85
C HIS A 112 -3.61 4.06 8.32
N GLU A 113 -2.45 3.44 8.55
CA GLU A 113 -1.13 3.94 8.99
C GLU A 113 -1.10 4.85 10.23
N VAL A 114 -2.06 5.75 10.37
CA VAL A 114 -2.24 6.68 11.48
C VAL A 114 -3.69 6.66 11.97
N VAL A 115 -3.85 6.58 13.29
CA VAL A 115 -5.10 6.90 13.98
C VAL A 115 -4.87 8.11 14.88
N ASN A 116 -5.60 9.19 14.63
CA ASN A 116 -5.63 10.34 15.54
C ASN A 116 -6.72 10.09 16.59
N ASP A 117 -6.34 9.99 17.86
CA ASP A 117 -7.26 9.74 18.97
C ASP A 117 -6.97 10.71 20.13
N THR A 118 -7.89 10.78 21.10
CA THR A 118 -7.69 11.40 22.39
C THR A 118 -7.90 10.37 23.49
N VAL A 119 -6.80 9.89 24.09
CA VAL A 119 -6.84 8.86 25.14
C VAL A 119 -6.54 9.50 26.48
N GLY A 120 -7.45 9.34 27.45
CA GLY A 120 -7.27 9.90 28.78
C GLY A 120 -7.14 11.43 28.78
N GLY A 121 -7.75 12.11 27.81
CA GLY A 121 -7.68 13.56 27.61
C GLY A 121 -6.43 14.06 26.88
N ILE A 122 -5.55 13.18 26.40
CA ILE A 122 -4.33 13.55 25.68
C ILE A 122 -4.48 13.22 24.19
N PRO A 123 -4.33 14.20 23.29
CA PRO A 123 -4.33 13.93 21.86
C PRO A 123 -3.07 13.14 21.47
N ILE A 124 -3.25 12.06 20.72
CA ILE A 124 -2.18 11.18 20.25
C ILE A 124 -2.37 10.83 18.77
N ALA A 125 -1.26 10.50 18.11
CA ALA A 125 -1.25 9.82 16.83
C ALA A 125 -0.66 8.42 17.03
N VAL A 126 -1.46 7.39 16.77
CA VAL A 126 -1.03 5.99 16.84
C VAL A 126 -0.56 5.55 15.46
N THR A 127 0.69 5.09 15.36
CA THR A 127 1.35 4.67 14.11
C THR A 127 2.13 3.37 14.34
N TRP A 128 2.41 2.62 13.27
CA TRP A 128 3.21 1.38 13.32
C TRP A 128 4.23 1.29 12.19
#